data_AF-A0A8S9MMT9-F1
#
_entry.id   AF-A0A8S9MMT9-F1
#
_cell.length_a   1.000
_cell.length_b   1.000
_cell.length_c   1.000
_cell.angle_alpha   90.00
_cell.angle_beta   90.00
_cell.angle_gamma   90.00
#
_symmetry.space_group_name_H-M   'P 1'
#
loop_
_entity.id
_entity.type
_entity.pdbx_description
1 polymer ?
#
loop_
_entity_poly.entity_id
_entity_poly.type
_entity_poly.pdbx_seq_one_letter_code
_entity_poly.pdbx_strand_id
1 'polypeptide(L)'
;MKDGAKKQVFADFFHFIENFSEKPSESSRYIVHGAPVHALSACLGILKTSMPEIDSKTLIFAIALVQKLRNSKDEMRRDRYTEILSETLSIISRSEQLYTCQDMDIVITELHRLFISETDNRNHHHHLHKSEPSLALLLSGLVNYEMPETETSPKSQAVWELYHLLLRKRHWALVHHTVTAFGYFCARTSCSQLWRFVPEDAALAFGNSRKGFAEEWSYCRTE
;
A
#
# COMPACT_ATOMS: atom_id res chain seq x y z
N MET A 1 0.00 -13.96 24.83
CA MET A 1 -0.03 -12.56 25.31
C MET A 1 -1.24 -12.37 26.20
N LYS A 2 -1.08 -11.87 27.44
CA LYS A 2 -2.21 -11.57 28.35
C LYS A 2 -3.08 -10.46 27.74
N ASP A 3 -4.39 -10.49 27.96
CA ASP A 3 -5.35 -9.52 27.40
C ASP A 3 -4.97 -8.05 27.70
N GLY A 4 -4.51 -7.78 28.92
CA GLY A 4 -4.03 -6.44 29.31
C GLY A 4 -2.83 -5.94 28.51
N ALA A 5 -1.90 -6.83 28.13
CA ALA A 5 -0.78 -6.45 27.28
C ALA A 5 -1.21 -6.14 25.84
N LYS A 6 -2.26 -6.82 25.33
CA LYS A 6 -2.85 -6.52 24.02
C LYS A 6 -3.42 -5.11 24.02
N LYS A 7 -4.27 -4.80 25.01
CA LYS A 7 -4.89 -3.48 25.16
C LYS A 7 -3.85 -2.36 25.25
N GLN A 8 -2.75 -2.59 25.97
CA GLN A 8 -1.67 -1.61 26.10
C GLN A 8 -0.99 -1.32 24.76
N VAL A 9 -0.68 -2.34 23.96
CA VAL A 9 -0.05 -2.15 22.64
C VAL A 9 -0.93 -1.30 21.70
N PHE A 10 -2.24 -1.53 21.71
CA PHE A 10 -3.17 -0.70 20.93
C PHE A 10 -3.25 0.73 21.47
N ALA A 11 -3.36 0.90 22.79
CA ALA A 11 -3.41 2.24 23.39
C ALA A 11 -2.14 3.05 23.07
N ASP A 12 -0.97 2.42 23.16
CA ASP A 12 0.31 3.04 22.80
C ASP A 12 0.38 3.38 21.31
N PHE A 13 -0.12 2.50 20.44
CA PHE A 13 -0.21 2.75 19.00
C PHE A 13 -1.10 3.93 18.68
N PHE A 14 -2.35 3.95 19.17
CA PHE A 14 -3.29 5.04 18.91
C PHE A 14 -2.77 6.37 19.45
N HIS A 15 -2.26 6.38 20.68
CA HIS A 15 -1.60 7.55 21.24
C HIS A 15 -0.44 8.02 20.36
N PHE A 16 0.38 7.11 19.83
CA PHE A 16 1.50 7.47 18.97
C PHE A 16 1.05 8.12 17.66
N ILE A 17 0.09 7.51 16.96
CA ILE A 17 -0.33 8.00 15.64
C ILE A 17 -1.11 9.32 15.73
N GLU A 18 -1.89 9.53 16.79
CA GLU A 18 -2.62 10.79 17.02
C GLU A 18 -1.68 11.97 17.26
N ASN A 19 -0.56 11.73 17.96
CA ASN A 19 0.43 12.76 18.24
C ASN A 19 1.51 12.88 17.14
N PHE A 20 1.41 12.10 16.06
CA PHE A 20 2.45 12.09 15.03
C PHE A 20 2.51 13.39 14.24
N SER A 21 1.40 14.08 14.04
CA SER A 21 1.34 15.36 13.31
C SER A 21 1.91 16.53 14.10
N GLU A 22 1.93 16.45 15.42
CA GLU A 22 2.45 17.51 16.29
C GLU A 22 3.98 17.64 16.12
N LYS A 23 4.53 18.84 16.38
CA LYS A 23 5.99 19.02 16.43
C LYS A 23 6.55 17.99 17.41
N PRO A 24 7.65 17.28 17.09
CA PRO A 24 8.20 16.28 17.99
C PRO A 24 8.49 16.97 19.32
N SER A 25 7.66 16.70 20.32
CA SER A 25 7.93 17.12 21.68
C SER A 25 9.25 16.44 22.06
N GLU A 26 10.22 17.19 22.54
CA GLU A 26 11.53 16.66 22.96
C GLU A 26 11.40 15.55 24.04
N SER A 27 10.19 15.39 24.60
CA SER A 27 9.76 14.29 25.46
C SER A 27 9.04 13.15 24.71
N SER A 28 9.70 12.53 23.71
CA SER A 28 9.23 11.22 23.24
C SER A 28 9.33 10.22 24.39
N ARG A 29 8.19 9.75 24.91
CA ARG A 29 8.12 8.66 25.91
C ARG A 29 8.79 7.36 25.43
N TYR A 30 9.12 7.27 24.14
CA TYR A 30 9.70 6.10 23.50
C TYR A 30 11.18 6.33 23.16
N ILE A 31 12.02 5.38 23.59
CA ILE A 31 13.46 5.34 23.32
C ILE A 31 13.74 5.13 21.82
N VAL A 32 12.85 4.41 21.13
CA VAL A 32 12.92 4.13 19.69
C VAL A 32 11.76 4.82 18.99
N HIS A 33 12.07 5.64 17.98
CA HIS A 33 11.04 6.27 17.14
C HIS A 33 10.19 5.20 16.44
N GLY A 34 8.87 5.32 16.52
CA GLY A 34 7.94 4.36 15.92
C GLY A 34 7.79 3.05 16.71
N ALA A 35 8.36 2.91 17.91
CA ALA A 35 8.26 1.68 18.71
C ALA A 35 6.84 1.13 18.84
N PRO A 36 5.79 1.95 19.04
CA PRO A 36 4.41 1.44 19.09
C PRO A 36 3.93 0.82 17.77
N VAL A 37 4.38 1.34 16.62
CA VAL A 37 4.06 0.79 15.29
C VAL A 37 4.74 -0.57 15.11
N HIS A 38 6.03 -0.68 15.42
CA HIS A 38 6.75 -1.97 15.37
C HIS A 38 6.13 -3.00 16.32
N ALA A 39 5.79 -2.60 17.55
CA ALA A 39 5.17 -3.48 18.53
C ALA A 39 3.82 -4.01 18.03
N LEU A 40 2.97 -3.15 17.47
CA LEU A 40 1.67 -3.56 16.94
C LEU A 40 1.83 -4.48 15.71
N SER A 41 2.67 -4.12 14.75
CA SER A 41 2.92 -4.95 13.55
C SER A 41 3.40 -6.36 13.92
N ALA A 42 4.36 -6.46 14.86
CA ALA A 42 4.83 -7.75 15.37
C ALA A 42 3.72 -8.53 16.10
N CYS A 43 2.90 -7.85 16.91
CA CYS A 43 1.78 -8.47 17.62
C CYS A 43 0.73 -9.02 16.64
N LEU A 44 0.38 -8.28 15.60
CA LEU A 44 -0.52 -8.76 14.55
C LEU A 44 0.07 -9.96 13.79
N GLY A 45 1.40 -10.01 13.62
CA GLY A 45 2.14 -11.16 13.09
C GLY A 45 1.91 -12.46 13.86
N ILE A 46 1.76 -12.36 15.18
CA ILE A 46 1.76 -13.51 16.10
C ILE A 46 0.33 -13.89 16.52
N LEU A 47 -0.56 -12.90 16.65
CA LEU A 47 -1.89 -13.07 17.24
C LEU A 47 -2.94 -13.37 16.16
N LYS A 48 -3.36 -14.64 16.05
CA LYS A 48 -4.48 -15.08 15.20
C LYS A 48 -5.88 -14.80 15.78
N THR A 49 -5.98 -14.08 16.90
CA THR A 49 -7.24 -13.85 17.63
C THR A 49 -7.92 -12.57 17.19
N SER A 50 -9.25 -12.46 17.38
CA SER A 50 -10.04 -11.21 17.32
C SER A 50 -9.29 -10.06 18.01
N MET A 51 -8.78 -9.13 17.22
CA MET A 51 -8.08 -7.93 17.69
C MET A 51 -9.06 -6.75 17.71
N PRO A 52 -8.84 -5.73 18.55
CA PRO A 52 -9.50 -4.44 18.41
C PRO A 52 -9.37 -3.94 16.96
N GLU A 53 -10.46 -3.40 16.41
CA GLU A 53 -10.46 -2.89 15.04
C GLU A 53 -9.43 -1.76 14.90
N ILE A 54 -8.64 -1.86 13.84
CA ILE A 54 -7.70 -0.80 13.45
C ILE A 54 -8.54 0.27 12.75
N ASP A 55 -8.56 1.48 13.31
CA ASP A 55 -9.41 2.56 12.82
C ASP A 55 -8.80 3.32 11.63
N SER A 56 -9.61 4.18 10.99
CA SER A 56 -9.21 5.02 9.86
C SER A 56 -8.10 6.01 10.18
N LYS A 57 -7.83 6.34 11.47
CA LYS A 57 -6.70 7.21 11.84
C LYS A 57 -5.37 6.60 11.44
N THR A 58 -5.31 5.27 11.31
CA THR A 58 -4.13 4.57 10.76
C THR A 58 -3.83 5.01 9.33
N LEU A 59 -4.86 5.24 8.50
CA LEU A 59 -4.68 5.75 7.13
C LEU A 59 -4.24 7.21 7.13
N ILE A 60 -4.85 8.04 7.98
CA ILE A 60 -4.44 9.45 8.17
C ILE A 60 -2.96 9.54 8.58
N PHE A 61 -2.54 8.67 9.50
CA PHE A 61 -1.14 8.57 9.90
C PHE A 61 -0.22 8.15 8.76
N ALA A 62 -0.62 7.16 7.95
CA ALA A 62 0.17 6.74 6.79
C ALA A 62 0.34 7.90 5.79
N ILE A 63 -0.71 8.67 5.52
CA ILE A 63 -0.66 9.87 4.67
C ILE A 63 0.34 10.88 5.23
N ALA A 64 0.23 11.23 6.52
CA ALA A 64 1.13 12.16 7.17
C ALA A 64 2.59 11.68 7.16
N LEU A 65 2.81 10.38 7.33
CA LEU A 65 4.13 9.76 7.30
C LEU A 65 4.76 9.83 5.91
N VAL A 66 4.02 9.49 4.86
CA VAL A 66 4.48 9.59 3.46
C VAL A 66 4.83 11.04 3.13
N GLN A 67 3.99 12.00 3.52
CA GLN A 67 4.25 13.42 3.31
C GLN A 67 5.50 13.90 4.06
N LYS A 68 5.70 13.48 5.31
CA LYS A 68 6.93 13.81 6.07
C LYS A 68 8.18 13.16 5.47
N LEU A 69 8.08 11.93 4.97
CA LEU A 69 9.17 11.24 4.29
C LEU A 69 9.59 12.00 3.02
N ARG A 70 8.63 12.39 2.18
CA ARG A 70 8.86 13.15 0.94
C ARG A 70 9.50 14.52 1.21
N ASN A 71 9.04 15.21 2.26
CA ASN A 71 9.52 16.55 2.59
C ASN A 71 10.83 16.55 3.40
N SER A 72 11.29 15.40 3.91
CA SER A 72 12.52 15.31 4.70
C SER A 72 13.76 15.32 3.79
N LYS A 73 14.70 16.21 4.11
CA LYS A 73 16.04 16.26 3.49
C LYS A 73 17.11 15.49 4.29
N ASP A 74 16.78 15.08 5.51
CA ASP A 74 17.68 14.35 6.40
C ASP A 74 17.57 12.84 6.13
N GLU A 75 18.66 12.26 5.63
CA GLU A 75 18.77 10.84 5.29
C GLU A 75 18.44 9.92 6.46
N MET A 76 18.91 10.23 7.68
CA MET A 76 18.63 9.40 8.86
C MET A 76 17.16 9.43 9.24
N ARG A 77 16.49 10.58 9.08
CA ARG A 77 15.05 10.70 9.31
C ARG A 77 14.25 9.97 8.25
N ARG A 78 14.70 10.00 7.00
CA ARG A 78 14.07 9.28 5.89
C ARG A 78 14.16 7.77 6.08
N ASP A 79 15.32 7.25 6.47
CA ASP A 79 15.51 5.83 6.80
C ASP A 79 14.49 5.40 7.88
N ARG A 80 14.42 6.16 8.99
CA ARG A 80 13.48 5.90 10.09
C ARG A 80 12.02 5.97 9.63
N TYR A 81 11.63 7.00 8.87
CA TYR A 81 10.27 7.10 8.36
C TYR A 81 9.93 5.97 7.39
N THR A 82 10.91 5.46 6.63
CA THR A 82 10.71 4.33 5.72
C THR A 82 10.51 3.02 6.48
N GLU A 83 11.24 2.81 7.58
CA GLU A 83 11.02 1.67 8.48
C GLU A 83 9.63 1.71 9.10
N ILE A 84 9.23 2.87 9.64
CA ILE A 84 7.89 3.06 10.21
C ILE A 84 6.81 2.85 9.12
N LEU A 85 7.04 3.34 7.90
CA LEU A 85 6.11 3.17 6.79
C LEU A 85 5.94 1.70 6.45
N SER A 86 7.04 0.94 6.41
CA SER A 86 7.01 -0.51 6.15
C SER A 86 6.10 -1.24 7.14
N GLU A 87 6.26 -0.98 8.43
CA GLU A 87 5.39 -1.58 9.45
C GLU A 87 3.94 -1.10 9.37
N THR A 88 3.74 0.18 9.04
CA THR A 88 2.40 0.75 8.88
C THR A 88 1.64 0.09 7.73
N LEU A 89 2.30 -0.13 6.60
CA LEU A 89 1.72 -0.84 5.45
C LEU A 89 1.38 -2.30 5.82
N SER A 90 2.24 -2.97 6.59
CA SER A 90 1.97 -4.31 7.13
C SER A 90 0.73 -4.32 8.04
N ILE A 91 0.57 -3.33 8.92
CA ILE A 91 -0.62 -3.18 9.78
C ILE A 91 -1.88 -2.99 8.94
N ILE A 92 -1.84 -2.08 7.96
CA ILE A 92 -2.98 -1.80 7.06
C ILE A 92 -3.39 -3.05 6.29
N SER A 93 -2.42 -3.80 5.75
CA SER A 93 -2.67 -5.02 4.96
C SER A 93 -3.47 -6.11 5.69
N ARG A 94 -3.56 -6.02 7.01
CA ARG A 94 -4.26 -6.99 7.87
C ARG A 94 -5.64 -6.53 8.32
N SER A 95 -6.08 -5.34 7.89
CA SER A 95 -7.38 -4.77 8.26
C SER A 95 -8.24 -4.56 7.01
N GLU A 96 -9.10 -5.53 6.69
CA GLU A 96 -9.95 -5.48 5.51
C GLU A 96 -10.85 -4.24 5.48
N GLN A 97 -11.34 -3.82 6.65
CA GLN A 97 -12.21 -2.65 6.79
C GLN A 97 -11.56 -1.35 6.30
N LEU A 98 -10.24 -1.21 6.45
CA LEU A 98 -9.54 -0.01 6.00
C LEU A 98 -9.58 0.19 4.49
N TYR A 99 -9.71 -0.89 3.71
CA TYR A 99 -9.81 -0.82 2.25
C TYR A 99 -11.14 -0.26 1.76
N THR A 100 -12.18 -0.23 2.62
CA THR A 100 -13.46 0.42 2.32
C THR A 100 -13.50 1.89 2.74
N CYS A 101 -12.46 2.38 3.42
CA CYS A 101 -12.41 3.75 3.89
C CYS A 101 -12.00 4.71 2.76
N GLN A 102 -12.65 5.87 2.67
CA GLN A 102 -12.35 6.90 1.67
C GLN A 102 -10.89 7.38 1.75
N ASP A 103 -10.28 7.39 2.93
CA ASP A 103 -8.87 7.77 3.10
C ASP A 103 -7.89 6.82 2.38
N MET A 104 -8.31 5.60 2.04
CA MET A 104 -7.50 4.66 1.25
C MET A 104 -7.18 5.22 -0.13
N ASP A 105 -8.08 5.98 -0.73
CA ASP A 105 -7.84 6.67 -2.01
C ASP A 105 -6.61 7.59 -1.92
N ILE A 106 -6.51 8.30 -0.80
CA ILE A 106 -5.44 9.27 -0.54
C ILE A 106 -4.15 8.52 -0.25
N VAL A 107 -4.20 7.43 0.51
CA VAL A 107 -3.05 6.54 0.75
C VAL A 107 -2.47 6.02 -0.57
N ILE A 108 -3.31 5.46 -1.46
CA ILE A 108 -2.88 4.94 -2.77
C ILE A 108 -2.23 6.06 -3.58
N THR A 109 -2.83 7.25 -3.61
CA THR A 109 -2.31 8.39 -4.35
C THR A 109 -0.95 8.85 -3.80
N GLU A 110 -0.79 8.96 -2.48
CA GLU A 110 0.47 9.36 -1.86
C GLU A 110 1.58 8.31 -2.04
N LEU A 111 1.23 7.01 -1.95
CA LEU A 111 2.16 5.93 -2.24
C LEU A 111 2.62 5.95 -3.70
N HIS A 112 1.69 6.17 -4.64
CA HIS A 112 2.05 6.33 -6.05
C HIS A 112 3.00 7.50 -6.28
N ARG A 113 2.76 8.66 -5.65
CA ARG A 113 3.69 9.80 -5.71
C ARG A 113 5.05 9.45 -5.14
N LEU A 114 5.09 8.79 -3.99
CA LEU A 114 6.32 8.39 -3.31
C LEU A 114 7.16 7.39 -4.11
N PHE A 115 6.53 6.37 -4.69
CA PHE A 115 7.21 5.24 -5.32
C PHE A 115 7.38 5.36 -6.84
N ILE A 116 6.59 6.22 -7.52
CA ILE A 116 6.62 6.35 -8.98
C ILE A 116 6.96 7.78 -9.41
N SER A 117 6.22 8.78 -8.93
CA SER A 117 6.32 10.15 -9.50
C SER A 117 7.61 10.89 -9.12
N GLU A 118 8.29 10.49 -8.04
CA GLU A 118 9.47 11.18 -7.50
C GLU A 118 10.77 10.36 -7.58
N THR A 119 10.76 9.24 -8.33
CA THR A 119 11.91 8.30 -8.40
C THR A 119 13.06 8.73 -9.31
N ASP A 120 12.99 9.87 -10.00
CA ASP A 120 14.10 10.37 -10.82
C ASP A 120 15.36 10.75 -10.02
N ASN A 121 15.25 10.86 -8.70
CA ASN A 121 16.37 11.12 -7.81
C ASN A 121 16.92 9.80 -7.24
N ARG A 122 18.08 9.33 -7.74
CA ARG A 122 18.70 8.04 -7.35
C ARG A 122 18.80 7.80 -5.84
N ASN A 123 18.97 8.86 -5.04
CA ASN A 123 19.04 8.77 -3.58
C ASN A 123 17.68 8.44 -2.93
N HIS A 124 16.56 8.83 -3.55
CA HIS A 124 15.22 8.49 -3.05
C HIS A 124 14.95 6.99 -3.14
N HIS A 125 15.49 6.35 -4.17
CA HIS A 125 15.22 4.95 -4.48
C HIS A 125 15.91 3.97 -3.51
N HIS A 126 17.03 4.35 -2.88
CA HIS A 126 17.72 3.45 -1.95
C HIS A 126 16.89 3.15 -0.69
N HIS A 127 16.22 4.15 -0.14
CA HIS A 127 15.45 4.00 1.10
C HIS A 127 14.20 3.14 0.89
N LEU A 128 13.48 3.40 -0.19
CA LEU A 128 12.18 2.80 -0.47
C LEU A 128 12.24 1.30 -0.77
N HIS A 129 13.40 0.77 -1.18
CA HIS A 129 13.55 -0.66 -1.42
C HIS A 129 13.21 -1.50 -0.19
N LYS A 130 13.43 -0.97 1.03
CA LYS A 130 13.12 -1.67 2.28
C LYS A 130 11.60 -1.79 2.54
N SER A 131 10.79 -0.89 1.98
CA SER A 131 9.33 -0.88 2.16
C SER A 131 8.57 -1.54 1.00
N GLU A 132 9.24 -1.90 -0.11
CA GLU A 132 8.63 -2.62 -1.25
C GLU A 132 7.90 -3.93 -0.86
N PRO A 133 8.44 -4.80 0.03
CA PRO A 133 7.70 -6.00 0.46
C PRO A 133 6.38 -5.67 1.16
N SER A 134 6.38 -4.63 2.00
CA SER A 134 5.19 -4.19 2.72
C SER A 134 4.20 -3.46 1.80
N LEU A 135 4.70 -2.78 0.77
CA LEU A 135 3.87 -2.29 -0.32
C LEU A 135 3.18 -3.46 -1.06
N ALA A 136 3.91 -4.53 -1.37
CA ALA A 136 3.33 -5.72 -2.00
C ALA A 136 2.22 -6.34 -1.15
N LEU A 137 2.43 -6.43 0.17
CA LEU A 137 1.41 -6.88 1.13
C LEU A 137 0.18 -5.95 1.10
N LEU A 138 0.36 -4.63 1.13
CA LEU A 138 -0.77 -3.70 1.03
C LEU A 138 -1.53 -3.87 -0.29
N LEU A 139 -0.83 -3.99 -1.42
CA LEU A 139 -1.47 -4.19 -2.72
C LEU A 139 -2.24 -5.51 -2.78
N SER A 140 -1.81 -6.56 -2.07
CA SER A 140 -2.56 -7.81 -2.00
C SER A 140 -3.94 -7.67 -1.35
N GLY A 141 -4.09 -6.71 -0.42
CA GLY A 141 -5.37 -6.43 0.23
C GLY A 141 -6.33 -5.58 -0.60
N LEU A 142 -5.90 -5.02 -1.74
CA LEU A 142 -6.77 -4.24 -2.65
C LEU A 142 -7.90 -5.08 -3.27
N VAL A 143 -7.89 -6.40 -3.09
CA VAL A 143 -9.06 -7.25 -3.38
C VAL A 143 -10.33 -6.79 -2.64
N ASN A 144 -10.17 -6.11 -1.50
CA ASN A 144 -11.26 -5.54 -0.70
C ASN A 144 -11.54 -4.06 -1.01
N TYR A 145 -10.84 -3.48 -1.99
CA TYR A 145 -10.97 -2.07 -2.39
C TYR A 145 -11.84 -1.96 -3.64
N GLU A 146 -12.84 -1.09 -3.61
CA GLU A 146 -13.71 -0.85 -4.75
C GLU A 146 -12.99 0.02 -5.80
N MET A 147 -12.58 -0.62 -6.90
CA MET A 147 -11.88 0.07 -7.98
C MET A 147 -12.86 0.89 -8.83
N PRO A 148 -12.57 2.16 -9.15
CA PRO A 148 -13.41 2.95 -10.05
C PRO A 148 -13.50 2.30 -11.44
N GLU A 149 -14.71 2.26 -12.01
CA GLU A 149 -14.95 1.62 -13.31
C GLU A 149 -14.46 2.43 -14.52
N THR A 150 -13.97 3.66 -14.34
CA THR A 150 -13.58 4.55 -15.44
C THR A 150 -12.12 4.34 -15.86
N GLU A 151 -11.88 4.11 -17.16
CA GLU A 151 -10.53 3.88 -17.73
C GLU A 151 -9.54 5.01 -17.48
N THR A 152 -10.03 6.25 -17.38
CA THR A 152 -9.19 7.43 -17.16
C THR A 152 -9.13 7.83 -15.69
N SER A 153 -9.49 6.94 -14.76
CA SER A 153 -9.43 7.27 -13.34
C SER A 153 -7.95 7.35 -12.89
N PRO A 154 -7.49 8.49 -12.35
CA PRO A 154 -6.13 8.59 -11.82
C PRO A 154 -5.82 7.57 -10.72
N LYS A 155 -6.86 7.02 -10.07
CA LYS A 155 -6.74 6.01 -9.02
C LYS A 155 -6.40 4.63 -9.58
N SER A 156 -7.15 4.18 -10.60
CA SER A 156 -6.81 2.96 -11.34
C SER A 156 -5.39 3.07 -11.91
N GLN A 157 -5.04 4.28 -12.40
CA GLN A 157 -3.70 4.59 -12.86
C GLN A 157 -2.63 4.61 -11.74
N ALA A 158 -3.00 4.90 -10.50
CA ALA A 158 -2.04 4.78 -9.40
C ALA A 158 -1.76 3.31 -9.07
N VAL A 159 -2.82 2.49 -9.02
CA VAL A 159 -2.74 1.09 -8.61
C VAL A 159 -1.96 0.22 -9.61
N TRP A 160 -2.26 0.30 -10.92
CA TRP A 160 -1.55 -0.51 -11.93
C TRP A 160 -0.03 -0.18 -12.00
N GLU A 161 0.38 1.08 -11.78
CA GLU A 161 1.77 1.52 -11.84
C GLU A 161 2.54 1.03 -10.61
N LEU A 162 1.89 1.00 -9.44
CA LEU A 162 2.42 0.37 -8.25
C LEU A 162 2.60 -1.14 -8.43
N TYR A 163 1.65 -1.84 -9.08
CA TYR A 163 1.83 -3.26 -9.42
C TYR A 163 2.98 -3.44 -10.43
N HIS A 164 3.04 -2.64 -11.49
CA HIS A 164 4.11 -2.70 -12.48
C HIS A 164 5.49 -2.46 -11.87
N LEU A 165 5.61 -1.52 -10.93
CA LEU A 165 6.86 -1.29 -10.18
C LEU A 165 7.35 -2.58 -9.51
N LEU A 166 6.47 -3.29 -8.80
CA LEU A 166 6.83 -4.51 -8.08
C LEU A 166 7.08 -5.69 -9.02
N LEU A 167 6.26 -5.85 -10.06
CA LEU A 167 6.40 -6.93 -11.04
C LEU A 167 7.69 -6.82 -11.87
N ARG A 168 8.20 -5.60 -12.08
CA ARG A 168 9.48 -5.36 -12.76
C ARG A 168 10.69 -5.77 -11.91
N LYS A 169 10.53 -6.04 -10.61
CA LYS A 169 11.65 -6.44 -9.73
C LYS A 169 12.01 -7.91 -9.94
N ARG A 170 13.31 -8.20 -10.03
CA ARG A 170 13.86 -9.57 -10.22
C ARG A 170 13.92 -10.42 -8.94
N HIS A 171 13.16 -10.07 -7.90
CA HIS A 171 13.11 -10.83 -6.65
C HIS A 171 11.94 -11.82 -6.69
N TRP A 172 12.24 -13.10 -6.94
CA TRP A 172 11.23 -14.16 -7.13
C TRP A 172 10.23 -14.31 -5.97
N ALA A 173 10.61 -14.00 -4.73
CA ALA A 173 9.66 -14.00 -3.61
C ALA A 173 8.61 -12.88 -3.73
N LEU A 174 9.03 -11.69 -4.14
CA LEU A 174 8.12 -10.56 -4.42
C LEU A 174 7.29 -10.82 -5.67
N VAL A 175 7.89 -11.37 -6.72
CA VAL A 175 7.18 -11.77 -7.93
C VAL A 175 6.13 -12.82 -7.60
N HIS A 176 6.47 -13.88 -6.86
CA HIS A 176 5.54 -14.93 -6.49
C HIS A 176 4.39 -14.40 -5.63
N HIS A 177 4.69 -13.57 -4.63
CA HIS A 177 3.65 -12.96 -3.80
C HIS A 177 2.74 -12.03 -4.63
N THR A 178 3.32 -11.21 -5.50
CA THR A 178 2.57 -10.30 -6.38
C THR A 178 1.73 -11.06 -7.41
N VAL A 179 2.25 -12.12 -8.02
CA VAL A 179 1.50 -13.00 -8.93
C VAL A 179 0.37 -13.71 -8.20
N THR A 180 0.61 -14.19 -6.97
CA THR A 180 -0.42 -14.81 -6.15
C THR A 180 -1.53 -13.80 -5.83
N ALA A 181 -1.16 -12.61 -5.35
CA ALA A 181 -2.08 -11.53 -5.06
C ALA A 181 -2.87 -11.09 -6.30
N PHE A 182 -2.20 -10.93 -7.43
CA PHE A 182 -2.82 -10.61 -8.71
C PHE A 182 -3.80 -11.70 -9.14
N GLY A 183 -3.46 -12.98 -9.01
CA GLY A 183 -4.39 -14.08 -9.28
C GLY A 183 -5.63 -14.05 -8.40
N TYR A 184 -5.47 -13.74 -7.11
CA TYR A 184 -6.59 -13.57 -6.17
C TYR A 184 -7.50 -12.39 -6.53
N PHE A 185 -6.90 -11.28 -6.94
CA PHE A 185 -7.60 -10.10 -7.48
C PHE A 185 -8.37 -10.48 -8.75
N CYS A 186 -7.71 -11.12 -9.72
CA CYS A 186 -8.33 -11.56 -10.98
C CYS A 186 -9.52 -12.50 -10.79
N ALA A 187 -9.48 -13.38 -9.80
CA ALA A 187 -10.61 -14.26 -9.51
C ALA A 187 -11.87 -13.51 -9.02
N ARG A 188 -11.75 -12.25 -8.62
CA ARG A 188 -12.83 -11.43 -8.01
C ARG A 188 -13.12 -10.14 -8.75
N THR A 189 -12.40 -9.88 -9.84
CA THR A 189 -12.54 -8.71 -10.69
C THR A 189 -13.17 -9.13 -12.00
N SER A 190 -14.15 -8.38 -12.51
CA SER A 190 -14.82 -8.71 -13.76
C SER A 190 -13.84 -8.69 -14.95
N CYS A 191 -14.10 -9.50 -15.97
CA CYS A 191 -13.27 -9.54 -17.17
C CYS A 191 -13.15 -8.15 -17.84
N SER A 192 -14.22 -7.35 -17.77
CA SER A 192 -14.28 -5.96 -18.26
C SER A 192 -13.37 -4.98 -17.52
N GLN A 193 -12.88 -5.33 -16.32
CA GLN A 193 -11.91 -4.54 -15.57
C GLN A 193 -10.48 -5.09 -15.68
N LEU A 194 -10.32 -6.40 -15.93
CA LEU A 194 -9.01 -7.07 -15.91
C LEU A 194 -8.08 -6.71 -17.07
N TRP A 195 -8.62 -6.49 -18.26
CA TRP A 195 -7.79 -6.15 -19.43
C TRP A 195 -7.00 -4.84 -19.22
N ARG A 196 -7.41 -3.99 -18.29
CA ARG A 196 -6.76 -2.72 -17.94
C ARG A 196 -5.44 -2.90 -17.19
N PHE A 197 -5.17 -4.09 -16.65
CA PHE A 197 -3.94 -4.41 -15.92
C PHE A 197 -2.89 -5.12 -16.80
N VAL A 198 -3.16 -5.26 -18.11
CA VAL A 198 -2.21 -5.81 -19.07
C VAL A 198 -1.22 -4.69 -19.46
N PRO A 199 0.10 -4.89 -19.29
CA PRO A 199 1.10 -3.91 -19.71
C PRO A 199 0.99 -3.57 -21.21
N GLU A 200 1.23 -2.31 -21.58
CA GLU A 200 1.20 -1.87 -22.99
C GLU A 200 2.23 -2.58 -23.88
N ASP A 201 3.29 -3.13 -23.28
CA ASP A 201 4.35 -3.89 -23.94
C ASP A 201 4.19 -5.42 -23.80
N ALA A 202 3.09 -5.88 -23.21
CA ALA A 202 2.76 -7.30 -23.21
C ALA A 202 2.58 -7.76 -24.67
N ALA A 203 3.09 -8.94 -25.03
CA ALA A 203 3.09 -9.46 -26.41
C ALA A 203 1.69 -9.61 -27.06
N LEU A 204 0.61 -9.38 -26.31
CA LEU A 204 -0.79 -9.36 -26.76
C LEU A 204 -1.38 -7.94 -26.89
N ALA A 205 -0.64 -6.88 -26.58
CA ALA A 205 -0.98 -5.51 -26.96
C ALA A 205 -0.74 -5.35 -28.46
N PHE A 206 -1.61 -5.98 -29.26
CA PHE A 206 -1.52 -6.02 -30.71
C PHE A 206 -1.38 -4.60 -31.28
N GLY A 207 -0.30 -4.40 -32.03
CA GLY A 207 0.11 -3.10 -32.55
C GLY A 207 -1.00 -2.37 -33.30
N ASN A 208 -1.24 -1.13 -32.88
CA ASN A 208 -1.67 0.02 -33.69
C ASN A 208 -2.76 -0.18 -34.76
N SER A 209 -3.70 -1.09 -34.53
CA SER A 209 -4.93 -1.17 -35.33
C SER A 209 -6.10 -0.75 -34.44
N ARG A 210 -6.29 0.57 -34.34
CA ARG A 210 -7.29 1.29 -33.53
C ARG A 210 -8.77 0.97 -33.85
N LYS A 211 -9.05 -0.17 -34.50
CA LYS A 211 -10.38 -0.65 -34.89
C LYS A 211 -10.71 -2.09 -34.46
N GLY A 212 -9.74 -2.90 -34.02
CA GLY A 212 -10.00 -4.33 -33.72
C GLY A 212 -10.57 -4.63 -32.33
N PHE A 213 -10.21 -3.84 -31.31
CA PHE A 213 -10.54 -4.20 -29.92
C PHE A 213 -12.00 -3.96 -29.50
N ALA A 214 -12.72 -3.06 -30.18
CA ALA A 214 -14.12 -2.76 -29.85
C ALA A 214 -15.10 -3.85 -30.31
N GLU A 215 -14.76 -4.60 -31.36
CA GLU A 215 -15.64 -5.61 -31.95
C GLU A 215 -15.46 -6.99 -31.29
N GLU A 216 -14.24 -7.39 -30.93
CA GLU A 216 -13.99 -8.74 -30.40
C GLU A 216 -14.41 -8.93 -28.93
N TRP A 217 -14.47 -7.84 -28.15
CA TRP A 217 -14.95 -7.85 -26.75
C TRP A 217 -16.42 -7.40 -26.59
N SER A 218 -17.13 -7.18 -27.70
CA SER A 218 -18.59 -7.03 -27.66
C SER A 218 -19.28 -8.32 -27.19
N TYR A 219 -18.61 -9.47 -27.33
CA TYR A 219 -19.10 -10.78 -26.92
C TYR A 219 -19.11 -10.99 -25.39
N CYS A 220 -18.18 -10.37 -24.66
CA CYS A 220 -18.13 -10.44 -23.18
C CYS A 220 -18.98 -9.37 -22.50
N ARG A 221 -19.72 -8.56 -23.26
CA ARG A 221 -20.59 -7.49 -22.72
C ARG A 221 -22.06 -7.92 -22.58
N THR A 222 -22.38 -9.17 -22.93
CA THR A 222 -23.76 -9.69 -23.03
C THR A 222 -24.07 -10.86 -22.09
N GLU A 223 -23.26 -11.13 -21.07
CA GLU A 223 -23.61 -12.05 -19.98
C GLU A 223 -23.44 -11.40 -18.61
#